data_AF-A0A3B9Y3T4-F1
#
_entry.id   AF-A0A3B9Y3T4-F1
#
_cell.length_a   1.000
_cell.length_b   1.000
_cell.length_c   1.000
_cell.angle_alpha   90.00
_cell.angle_beta   90.00
_cell.angle_gamma   90.00
#
_symmetry.space_group_name_H-M   'P 1'
#
loop_
_entity.id
_entity.type
_entity.pdbx_description
1 polymer ?
#
loop_
_entity_poly.entity_id
_entity_poly.type
_entity_poly.pdbx_seq_one_letter_code
_entity_poly.pdbx_strand_id
1 'polypeptide(L)'
;MRFGLQDIKKQVHRRGGELYVGLHFLRPGELQPEIERLIAYHERLMGQPRRQFSIDDARACIGDYRLAHCLINTLSAWYRWQQPSWSDVLQSIGGNTQELLAEAGITSPVYLRLALYNYVNDHHHGFLNTQARNEALQSFAAAKMYGQG
;
A
#
# COMPACT_ATOMS: atom_id res chain seq x y z
N MET A 1 -13.63 -3.32 -1.84
CA MET A 1 -14.17 -2.71 -3.08
C MET A 1 -15.59 -3.24 -3.26
N ARG A 2 -16.55 -2.44 -3.75
CA ARG A 2 -17.96 -2.89 -3.92
C ARG A 2 -18.19 -3.12 -5.42
N PHE A 3 -18.62 -4.31 -5.82
CA PHE A 3 -18.89 -4.60 -7.23
C PHE A 3 -20.22 -4.00 -7.66
N GLY A 4 -20.20 -3.21 -8.73
CA GLY A 4 -21.40 -2.89 -9.48
C GLY A 4 -21.70 -4.00 -10.48
N LEU A 5 -22.98 -4.20 -10.83
CA LEU A 5 -23.36 -5.13 -11.89
C LEU A 5 -22.69 -4.81 -13.24
N GLN A 6 -22.29 -3.55 -13.47
CA GLN A 6 -21.60 -3.11 -14.68
C GLN A 6 -20.15 -3.60 -14.80
N ASP A 7 -19.54 -3.95 -13.67
CA ASP A 7 -18.13 -4.35 -13.57
C ASP A 7 -17.96 -5.87 -13.80
N ILE A 8 -19.08 -6.61 -13.78
CA ILE A 8 -19.11 -8.06 -13.95
C ILE A 8 -19.38 -8.39 -15.42
N LYS A 9 -18.57 -9.30 -15.99
CA LYS A 9 -18.81 -9.83 -17.33
C LYS A 9 -20.11 -10.62 -17.32
N LYS A 10 -21.08 -10.14 -18.08
CA LYS A 10 -22.44 -10.67 -18.15
C LYS A 10 -22.98 -10.56 -19.56
N GLN A 11 -23.90 -11.44 -19.89
CA GLN A 11 -24.71 -11.39 -21.08
C GLN A 11 -26.12 -10.95 -20.68
N VAL A 12 -26.68 -10.00 -21.43
CA VAL A 12 -28.04 -9.52 -21.23
C VAL A 12 -28.86 -9.92 -22.44
N HIS A 13 -29.91 -10.70 -22.22
CA HIS A 13 -30.80 -11.18 -23.26
C HIS A 13 -32.22 -10.68 -22.99
N ARG A 14 -32.99 -10.46 -24.06
CA ARG A 14 -34.41 -10.14 -23.95
C ARG A 14 -35.21 -11.22 -24.67
N ARG A 15 -36.12 -11.89 -23.95
CA ARG A 15 -36.95 -12.97 -24.49
C ARG A 15 -38.38 -12.79 -24.00
N GLY A 16 -39.34 -12.71 -24.93
CA GLY A 16 -40.76 -12.55 -24.58
C GLY A 16 -41.11 -11.28 -23.81
N GLY A 17 -40.32 -10.20 -23.95
CA GLY A 17 -40.50 -8.95 -23.21
C GLY A 17 -39.74 -8.90 -21.88
N GLU A 18 -39.30 -10.03 -21.35
CA GLU A 18 -38.53 -10.14 -20.10
C GLU A 18 -37.02 -10.01 -20.32
N LEU A 19 -36.33 -9.48 -19.30
CA LEU A 19 -34.88 -9.29 -19.27
C LEU A 19 -34.21 -10.43 -18.51
N TYR A 20 -33.22 -11.07 -19.14
CA TYR A 20 -32.42 -12.14 -18.56
C TYR A 20 -30.96 -11.72 -18.48
N VAL A 21 -30.31 -12.01 -17.35
CA VAL A 21 -28.89 -11.74 -17.12
C VAL A 21 -28.17 -13.07 -16.84
N GLY A 22 -27.24 -13.43 -17.72
CA GLY A 22 -26.34 -14.56 -17.52
C GLY A 22 -24.95 -14.07 -17.12
N LEU A 23 -24.35 -14.66 -16.09
CA LEU A 23 -22.97 -14.37 -15.72
C LEU A 23 -21.99 -15.17 -16.59
N HIS A 24 -20.86 -14.57 -16.94
CA HIS A 24 -19.77 -15.28 -17.60
C HIS A 24 -18.94 -16.02 -16.55
N PHE A 25 -19.00 -17.34 -16.54
CA PHE A 25 -18.12 -18.17 -15.74
C PHE A 25 -16.93 -18.63 -16.58
N LEU A 26 -15.73 -18.50 -16.02
CA LEU A 26 -14.51 -18.99 -16.64
C LEU A 26 -14.55 -20.52 -16.74
N ARG A 27 -14.27 -21.04 -17.93
CA ARG A 27 -14.13 -22.48 -18.16
C ARG A 27 -12.70 -22.93 -17.83
N PRO A 28 -12.47 -24.22 -17.52
CA PRO A 28 -11.11 -24.75 -17.35
C PRO A 28 -10.24 -24.43 -18.57
N GLY A 29 -9.04 -23.89 -18.34
CA GLY A 29 -8.08 -23.48 -19.38
C GLY A 29 -8.36 -22.12 -20.03
N GLU A 30 -9.52 -21.50 -19.79
CA GLU A 30 -9.81 -20.15 -20.28
C GLU A 30 -8.94 -19.12 -19.55
N LEU A 31 -8.33 -18.20 -20.31
CA LEU A 31 -7.44 -17.13 -19.79
C LEU A 31 -6.24 -17.62 -18.98
N GLN A 32 -5.83 -18.87 -19.15
CA GLN A 32 -4.70 -19.41 -18.40
C GLN A 32 -3.43 -18.55 -18.51
N PRO A 33 -2.94 -18.15 -19.70
CA PRO A 33 -1.71 -17.34 -19.78
C PRO A 33 -1.91 -15.93 -19.21
N GLU A 34 -3.10 -15.33 -19.33
CA GLU A 34 -3.44 -14.05 -18.71
C GLU A 34 -3.39 -14.13 -17.17
N ILE A 35 -3.97 -15.19 -16.60
CA ILE A 35 -4.00 -15.43 -15.16
C ILE A 35 -2.58 -15.67 -14.64
N GLU A 36 -1.77 -16.48 -15.32
CA GLU A 36 -0.37 -16.71 -14.97
C GLU A 36 0.43 -15.40 -14.96
N ARG A 37 0.26 -14.55 -15.98
CA ARG A 37 0.88 -13.21 -16.01
C ARG A 37 0.45 -12.33 -14.84
N LEU A 38 -0.84 -12.35 -14.50
CA LEU A 38 -1.38 -11.56 -13.39
C LEU A 38 -0.86 -12.05 -12.02
N ILE A 39 -0.70 -13.37 -11.85
CA ILE A 39 -0.09 -13.97 -10.66
C ILE A 39 1.37 -13.53 -10.56
N ALA A 40 2.16 -13.70 -11.62
CA ALA A 40 3.56 -13.29 -11.64
C ALA A 40 3.74 -11.79 -11.33
N TYR A 41 2.81 -10.95 -11.80
CA TYR A 41 2.79 -9.53 -11.45
C TYR A 41 2.63 -9.30 -9.94
N HIS A 42 1.72 -10.02 -9.27
CA HIS A 42 1.54 -9.90 -7.81
C HIS A 42 2.72 -10.48 -7.03
N GLU A 43 3.28 -11.61 -7.47
CA GLU A 43 4.44 -12.25 -6.84
C GLU A 43 5.68 -11.34 -6.86
N ARG A 44 5.90 -10.60 -7.96
CA ARG A 44 6.95 -9.57 -8.04
C ARG A 44 6.83 -8.51 -6.94
N LEU A 45 5.62 -8.22 -6.49
CA LEU A 45 5.34 -7.19 -5.50
C LEU A 45 5.45 -7.71 -4.06
N MET A 46 5.77 -8.99 -3.85
CA MET A 46 5.99 -9.53 -2.51
C MET A 46 7.15 -8.80 -1.82
N GLY A 47 6.90 -8.33 -0.59
CA GLY A 47 7.85 -7.53 0.18
C GLY A 47 8.03 -6.09 -0.32
N GLN A 48 7.41 -5.70 -1.43
CA GLN A 48 7.48 -4.35 -1.96
C GLN A 48 6.44 -3.43 -1.30
N PRO A 49 6.71 -2.12 -1.22
CA PRO A 49 5.73 -1.18 -0.69
C PRO A 49 4.52 -1.08 -1.63
N ARG A 50 3.31 -0.97 -1.05
CA ARG A 50 2.03 -0.87 -1.77
C ARG A 50 2.01 0.17 -2.90
N ARG A 51 2.77 1.26 -2.78
CA ARG A 51 2.88 2.31 -3.81
C ARG A 51 3.44 1.82 -5.15
N GLN A 52 4.12 0.66 -5.18
CA GLN A 52 4.60 0.04 -6.42
C GLN A 52 3.48 -0.70 -7.18
N PHE A 53 2.35 -0.97 -6.55
CA PHE A 53 1.19 -1.55 -7.24
C PHE A 53 0.56 -0.52 -8.18
N SER A 54 0.42 -0.92 -9.44
CA SER A 54 -0.25 -0.18 -10.51
C SER A 54 -1.49 -0.97 -10.94
N ILE A 55 -2.67 -0.38 -10.77
CA ILE A 55 -3.91 -1.00 -11.18
C ILE A 55 -3.97 -1.17 -12.70
N ASP A 56 -3.34 -0.28 -13.45
CA ASP A 56 -3.37 -0.29 -14.91
C ASP A 56 -2.45 -1.38 -15.47
N ASP A 57 -1.28 -1.60 -14.86
CA ASP A 57 -0.39 -2.72 -15.21
C ASP A 57 -1.08 -4.06 -14.94
N ALA A 58 -1.74 -4.19 -13.78
CA ALA A 58 -2.48 -5.40 -13.43
C ALA A 58 -3.63 -5.67 -14.42
N ARG A 59 -4.34 -4.62 -14.85
CA ARG A 59 -5.40 -4.75 -15.86
C ARG A 59 -4.86 -5.14 -17.23
N ALA A 60 -3.68 -4.63 -17.61
CA ALA A 60 -3.04 -4.93 -18.87
C ALA A 60 -2.71 -6.43 -19.04
N CYS A 61 -2.59 -7.20 -17.94
CA CYS A 61 -2.36 -8.65 -18.01
C CYS A 61 -3.50 -9.44 -18.66
N ILE A 62 -4.76 -8.98 -18.51
CA ILE A 62 -5.99 -9.73 -18.84
C ILE A 62 -6.68 -9.24 -20.12
N GLY A 63 -6.49 -7.97 -20.51
CA GLY A 63 -7.08 -7.37 -21.71
C GLY A 63 -8.58 -7.05 -21.62
N ASP A 64 -9.40 -7.94 -21.05
CA ASP A 64 -10.81 -7.68 -20.73
C ASP A 64 -10.92 -6.99 -19.36
N TYR A 65 -11.36 -5.72 -19.33
CA TYR A 65 -11.39 -4.94 -18.09
C TYR A 65 -12.34 -5.51 -17.02
N ARG A 66 -13.45 -6.15 -17.42
CA ARG A 66 -14.42 -6.71 -16.46
C ARG A 66 -13.84 -7.95 -15.79
N LEU A 67 -13.18 -8.80 -16.57
CA LEU A 67 -12.48 -9.96 -16.02
C LEU A 67 -11.25 -9.55 -15.21
N ALA A 68 -10.50 -8.55 -15.67
CA ALA A 68 -9.38 -7.99 -14.91
C ALA A 68 -9.80 -7.55 -13.51
N HIS A 69 -10.89 -6.80 -13.42
CA HIS A 69 -11.44 -6.34 -12.13
C HIS A 69 -11.77 -7.50 -11.19
N CYS A 70 -12.48 -8.51 -11.69
CA CYS A 70 -12.83 -9.68 -10.89
C CYS A 70 -11.59 -10.45 -10.43
N LEU A 71 -10.64 -10.72 -11.35
CA LEU A 71 -9.43 -11.50 -11.06
C LEU A 71 -8.50 -10.79 -10.08
N ILE A 72 -8.26 -9.48 -10.26
CA ILE A 72 -7.45 -8.67 -9.34
C ILE A 72 -8.05 -8.70 -7.93
N ASN A 73 -9.37 -8.56 -7.82
CA ASN A 73 -10.04 -8.59 -6.52
C ASN A 73 -9.98 -9.99 -5.87
N THR A 74 -10.10 -11.06 -6.66
CA THR A 74 -9.91 -12.44 -6.18
C THR A 74 -8.49 -12.62 -5.64
N LEU A 75 -7.47 -12.17 -6.37
CA LEU A 75 -6.08 -12.25 -5.92
C LEU A 75 -5.80 -11.40 -4.68
N SER A 76 -6.51 -10.29 -4.50
CA SER A 76 -6.40 -9.45 -3.30
C SER A 76 -6.83 -10.18 -2.01
N ALA A 77 -7.55 -11.30 -2.11
CA ALA A 77 -7.84 -12.15 -0.96
C ALA A 77 -6.62 -12.97 -0.49
N TRP A 78 -5.73 -13.32 -1.42
CA TRP A 78 -4.53 -14.14 -1.23
C TRP A 78 -3.29 -13.27 -0.99
N TYR A 79 -3.09 -12.24 -1.81
CA TYR A 79 -2.02 -11.26 -1.66
C TYR A 79 -2.54 -10.06 -0.88
N ARG A 80 -2.15 -9.97 0.39
CA ARG A 80 -2.63 -8.92 1.29
C ARG A 80 -1.54 -7.89 1.54
N TRP A 81 -1.93 -6.63 1.44
CA TRP A 81 -1.09 -5.52 1.88
C TRP A 81 -1.13 -5.44 3.39
N GLN A 82 0.02 -5.65 4.03
CA GLN A 82 0.19 -5.47 5.46
C GLN A 82 1.07 -4.24 5.69
N GLN A 83 0.62 -3.34 6.56
CA GLN A 83 1.49 -2.28 7.05
C GLN A 83 2.50 -2.91 8.02
N PRO A 84 3.80 -2.67 7.85
CA PRO A 84 4.80 -3.09 8.82
C PRO A 84 4.47 -2.52 10.20
N SER A 85 4.67 -3.31 11.26
CA SER A 85 4.55 -2.77 12.61
C SER A 85 5.70 -1.81 12.90
N TRP A 86 5.52 -0.95 13.90
CA TRP A 86 6.59 -0.04 14.35
C TRP A 86 7.87 -0.79 14.70
N SER A 87 7.75 -1.91 15.43
CA SER A 87 8.87 -2.77 15.79
C SER A 87 9.54 -3.39 14.57
N ASP A 88 8.78 -3.89 13.58
CA ASP A 88 9.36 -4.51 12.38
C ASP A 88 10.22 -3.49 11.61
N VAL A 89 9.75 -2.25 11.51
CA VAL A 89 10.49 -1.17 10.84
C VAL A 89 11.78 -0.86 11.60
N LEU A 90 11.71 -0.69 12.92
CA LEU A 90 12.90 -0.38 13.72
C LEU A 90 13.92 -1.53 13.71
N GLN A 91 13.46 -2.78 13.75
CA GLN A 91 14.32 -3.95 13.64
C GLN A 91 15.03 -4.00 12.29
N SER A 92 14.34 -3.62 11.20
CA SER A 92 14.95 -3.58 9.86
C SER A 92 16.04 -2.52 9.70
N ILE A 93 15.97 -1.42 10.47
CA ILE A 93 17.03 -0.40 10.55
C ILE A 93 18.21 -0.94 11.37
N GLY A 94 17.92 -1.75 12.38
CA GLY A 94 18.90 -2.39 13.25
C GLY A 94 19.45 -1.46 14.34
N GLY A 95 20.46 -1.97 15.06
CA GLY A 95 21.09 -1.28 16.19
C GLY A 95 20.15 -1.09 17.38
N ASN A 96 20.50 -0.15 18.27
CA ASN A 96 19.74 0.14 19.49
C ASN A 96 18.65 1.20 19.25
N THR A 97 18.15 1.30 18.02
CA THR A 97 17.23 2.38 17.60
C THR A 97 15.93 2.34 18.39
N GLN A 98 15.45 1.14 18.73
CA GLN A 98 14.23 0.98 19.50
C GLN A 98 14.40 1.45 20.94
N GLU A 99 15.51 1.12 21.60
CA GLU A 99 15.80 1.59 22.95
C GLU A 99 15.97 3.12 22.97
N LEU A 100 16.75 3.69 22.05
CA LEU A 100 17.01 5.12 22.00
C LEU A 100 15.74 5.94 21.75
N LEU A 101 14.85 5.48 20.87
CA LEU A 101 13.56 6.13 20.65
C LEU A 101 12.63 5.97 21.86
N ALA A 102 12.63 4.81 22.52
CA ALA A 102 11.84 4.59 23.73
C ALA A 102 12.31 5.48 24.89
N GLU A 103 13.63 5.62 25.09
CA GLU A 103 14.25 6.54 26.07
C GLU A 103 13.88 8.00 25.78
N ALA A 104 13.80 8.38 24.50
CA ALA A 104 13.32 9.69 24.07
C ALA A 104 11.79 9.87 24.16
N GLY A 105 11.04 8.88 24.68
CA GLY A 105 9.59 8.90 24.80
C GLY A 105 8.83 8.66 23.48
N ILE A 106 9.50 8.21 22.43
CA ILE A 106 8.96 7.99 21.09
C ILE A 106 8.67 6.50 20.88
N THR A 107 7.44 6.09 21.20
CA THR A 107 7.03 4.67 21.15
C THR A 107 6.17 4.29 19.94
N SER A 108 5.85 5.24 19.07
CA SER A 108 5.02 5.00 17.88
C SER A 108 5.32 5.99 16.74
N PRO A 109 4.90 5.67 15.49
CA PRO A 109 5.01 6.60 14.37
C PRO A 109 4.26 7.92 14.57
N VAL A 110 3.23 7.94 15.43
CA VAL A 110 2.48 9.16 15.76
C VAL A 110 3.35 10.06 16.63
N TYR A 111 3.97 9.51 17.67
CA TYR A 111 4.84 10.29 18.55
C TYR A 111 6.09 10.80 17.84
N LEU A 112 6.67 10.03 16.91
CA LEU A 112 7.80 10.50 16.12
C LEU A 112 7.42 11.73 15.27
N ARG A 113 6.25 11.69 14.61
CA ARG A 113 5.75 12.83 13.82
C ARG A 113 5.49 14.04 14.68
N LEU A 114 4.86 13.87 15.85
CA LEU A 114 4.61 14.96 16.79
C LEU A 114 5.91 15.59 17.28
N ALA A 115 6.90 14.77 17.67
CA ALA A 115 8.20 15.26 18.12
C ALA A 115 8.92 16.06 17.02
N LEU A 116 8.88 15.58 15.77
CA LEU A 116 9.44 16.29 14.62
C LEU A 116 8.72 17.61 14.34
N TYR A 117 7.39 17.62 14.36
CA TYR A 117 6.62 18.85 14.12
C TYR A 117 6.81 19.87 15.23
N ASN A 118 6.83 19.45 16.49
CA ASN A 118 7.12 20.34 17.62
C ASN A 118 8.52 20.93 17.48
N TYR A 119 9.53 20.10 17.18
CA TYR A 119 10.90 20.58 16.96
C TYR A 119 10.97 21.64 15.84
N VAL A 120 10.33 21.39 14.70
CA VAL A 120 10.29 22.34 13.57
C VAL A 120 9.52 23.61 13.92
N ASN A 121 8.43 23.51 14.69
CA ASN A 121 7.68 24.67 15.16
C ASN A 121 8.54 25.55 16.08
N ASP A 122 9.25 24.93 17.02
CA ASP A 122 10.03 25.62 18.04
C ASP A 122 11.31 26.25 17.46
N HIS A 123 12.00 25.55 16.55
CA HIS A 123 13.34 25.94 16.07
C HIS A 123 13.35 26.57 14.67
N HIS A 124 12.31 26.33 13.87
CA HIS A 124 12.23 26.77 12.48
C HIS A 124 10.90 27.47 12.16
N HIS A 125 10.16 27.92 13.18
CA HIS A 125 8.90 28.65 13.05
C HIS A 125 7.85 27.93 12.17
N GLY A 126 7.87 26.59 12.20
CA GLY A 126 6.89 25.75 11.54
C GLY A 126 7.13 25.52 10.04
N PHE A 127 8.20 26.05 9.47
CA PHE A 127 8.54 25.81 8.07
C PHE A 127 10.01 25.46 7.88
N LEU A 128 10.25 24.40 7.11
CA LEU A 128 11.59 23.93 6.79
C LEU A 128 11.76 23.85 5.28
N ASN A 129 12.74 24.56 4.74
CA ASN A 129 13.08 24.45 3.33
C ASN A 129 13.85 23.15 3.05
N THR A 130 13.90 22.73 1.78
CA THR A 130 14.55 21.47 1.38
C THR A 130 16.04 21.44 1.71
N GLN A 131 16.73 22.58 1.66
CA GLN A 131 18.17 22.68 1.89
C GLN A 131 18.53 22.45 3.36
N ALA A 132 17.73 22.97 4.29
CA ALA A 132 17.93 22.83 5.74
C ALA A 132 17.43 21.48 6.30
N ARG A 133 16.79 20.64 5.48
CA ARG A 133 16.09 19.44 5.95
C ARG A 133 16.99 18.42 6.62
N ASN A 134 18.13 18.12 5.99
CA ASN A 134 19.03 17.10 6.51
C ASN A 134 19.69 17.56 7.80
N GLU A 135 20.10 18.82 7.86
CA GLU A 135 20.70 19.43 9.05
C GLU A 135 19.70 19.43 10.23
N ALA A 136 18.47 19.89 10.02
CA ALA A 136 17.46 19.89 11.08
C ALA A 136 17.12 18.48 11.59
N LEU A 137 17.10 17.47 10.72
CA LEU A 137 16.89 16.08 11.14
C LEU A 137 18.08 15.54 11.97
N GLN A 138 19.31 15.91 11.62
CA GLN A 138 20.49 15.57 12.40
C GLN A 138 20.48 16.25 13.77
N SER A 139 20.15 17.55 13.81
CA SER A 139 20.02 18.30 15.06
C SER A 139 18.91 17.76 15.95
N PHE A 140 17.74 17.41 15.38
CA PHE A 140 16.66 16.74 16.11
C PHE A 140 17.10 15.41 16.70
N ALA A 141 17.77 14.56 15.91
CA ALA A 141 18.27 13.27 16.37
C ALA A 141 19.27 13.44 17.52
N ALA A 142 20.21 14.38 17.39
CA ALA A 142 21.17 14.70 18.44
C ALA A 142 20.47 15.20 19.72
N ALA A 143 19.51 16.11 19.61
CA ALA A 143 18.77 16.66 20.75
C ALA A 143 18.01 15.57 21.53
N LYS A 144 17.44 14.58 20.82
CA LYS A 144 16.71 13.47 21.45
C LYS A 144 17.60 12.36 21.98
N MET A 145 18.80 12.16 21.43
CA MET A 145 19.75 11.14 21.91
C MET A 145 20.63 11.62 23.07
N TYR A 146 20.89 12.93 23.19
CA TYR A 146 21.79 13.48 24.22
C TYR A 146 21.07 14.22 25.35
N GLY A 147 19.74 14.14 25.42
CA GLY A 147 18.96 14.59 26.57
C GLY A 147 19.29 16.01 27.03
N GLN A 148 18.98 17.00 26.21
CA GLN A 148 18.73 18.34 26.76
C GLN A 148 17.21 18.50 26.87
N GLY A 149 16.75 18.51 28.12
CA GLY A 149 15.33 18.53 28.52
C GLY A 149 14.58 19.79 28.11
#